data_AF-A0A368KBP4-F1
#
_entry.id   AF-A0A368KBP4-F1
#
_cell.length_a   1.000
_cell.length_b   1.000
_cell.length_c   1.000
_cell.angle_alpha   90.00
_cell.angle_beta   90.00
_cell.angle_gamma   90.00
#
_symmetry.space_group_name_H-M   'P 1'
#
loop_
_entity.id
_entity.type
_entity.pdbx_description
1 polymer ?
#
loop_
_entity_poly.entity_id
_entity_poly.type
_entity_poly.pdbx_seq_one_letter_code
_entity_poly.pdbx_strand_id
1 'polypeptide(L)'
;MELKDFIAETLSQIIEGVREAQAREDGANINAAMGGAEFGGQLVNVGTYGVATRVDFDVSVTAETKGGAGAKLAVFGVGVDGGAGHTAGSANRISFSVPVRLPDGDAERQQRISDEKSAKLKSLRENSRWVQRL
;
A
#
# COMPACT_ATOMS: atom_id res chain seq x y z
N MET A 1 8.89 1.73 -21.57
CA MET A 1 9.25 1.15 -20.26
C MET A 1 8.67 -0.26 -20.20
N GLU A 2 9.40 -1.23 -19.66
CA GLU A 2 8.86 -2.58 -19.45
C GLU A 2 7.81 -2.58 -18.33
N LEU A 3 6.80 -3.44 -18.42
CA LEU A 3 5.74 -3.53 -17.41
C LEU A 3 6.28 -3.72 -15.98
N LYS A 4 7.31 -4.56 -15.82
CA LYS A 4 7.91 -4.82 -14.50
C LYS A 4 8.54 -3.55 -13.88
N ASP A 5 9.20 -2.74 -14.71
CA ASP A 5 9.93 -1.54 -14.26
C ASP A 5 8.90 -0.47 -13.88
N PHE A 6 7.85 -0.32 -14.70
CA PHE A 6 6.72 0.57 -14.40
C PHE A 6 6.06 0.25 -13.05
N ILE A 7 5.77 -1.01 -12.79
CA ILE A 7 5.14 -1.44 -11.53
C ILE A 7 6.09 -1.15 -10.36
N ALA A 8 7.38 -1.54 -10.48
CA ALA A 8 8.35 -1.37 -9.41
C ALA A 8 8.59 0.12 -9.07
N GLU A 9 8.77 0.97 -10.08
CA GLU A 9 8.96 2.40 -9.90
C GLU A 9 7.72 3.07 -9.30
N THR A 10 6.52 2.76 -9.82
CA THR A 10 5.27 3.33 -9.31
C THR A 10 5.07 3.00 -7.83
N LEU A 11 5.23 1.74 -7.44
CA LEU A 11 5.10 1.32 -6.04
C LEU A 11 6.15 1.97 -5.15
N SER A 12 7.38 2.13 -5.64
CA SER A 12 8.45 2.80 -4.90
C SER A 12 8.14 4.28 -4.67
N GLN A 13 7.70 4.98 -5.71
CA GLN A 13 7.33 6.40 -5.63
C GLN A 13 6.15 6.64 -4.68
N ILE A 14 5.14 5.74 -4.65
CA ILE A 14 4.04 5.80 -3.69
C ILE A 14 4.58 5.71 -2.25
N ILE A 15 5.45 4.74 -1.98
CA ILE A 15 6.03 4.54 -0.64
C ILE A 15 6.90 5.75 -0.25
N GLU A 16 7.73 6.24 -1.17
CA GLU A 16 8.60 7.40 -0.95
C GLU A 16 7.79 8.67 -0.67
N GLY A 17 6.78 8.97 -1.49
CA GLY A 17 5.90 10.11 -1.27
C GLY A 17 5.17 10.07 0.08
N VAL A 18 4.79 8.87 0.55
CA VAL A 18 4.22 8.71 1.90
C VAL A 18 5.26 9.02 2.98
N ARG A 19 6.50 8.54 2.85
CA ARG A 19 7.59 8.88 3.81
C ARG A 19 7.87 10.37 3.85
N GLU A 20 7.92 11.02 2.69
CA GLU A 20 8.13 12.46 2.60
C GLU A 20 7.00 13.23 3.26
N ALA A 21 5.75 12.81 3.07
CA ALA A 21 4.60 13.42 3.75
C ALA A 21 4.66 13.23 5.27
N GLN A 22 5.10 12.06 5.73
CA GLN A 22 5.29 11.76 7.16
C GLN A 22 6.40 12.58 7.82
N ALA A 23 7.37 13.10 7.05
CA ALA A 23 8.43 13.94 7.58
C ALA A 23 8.01 15.43 7.76
N ARG A 24 6.78 15.80 7.39
CA ARG A 24 6.25 17.17 7.51
C ARG A 24 5.56 17.37 8.87
N GLU A 25 5.21 18.62 9.19
CA GLU A 25 4.65 19.05 10.48
C GLU A 25 3.48 18.17 10.99
N ASP A 26 2.56 17.79 10.10
CA ASP A 26 1.41 16.92 10.43
C ASP A 26 1.59 15.45 10.01
N GLY A 27 2.83 15.05 9.73
CA GLY A 27 3.16 13.77 9.16
C GLY A 27 2.72 12.57 10.00
N ALA A 28 2.58 12.77 11.31
CA ALA A 28 2.05 11.75 12.24
C ALA A 28 0.63 11.28 11.88
N ASN A 29 -0.14 12.09 11.16
CA ASN A 29 -1.50 11.76 10.74
C ASN A 29 -1.56 10.97 9.42
N ILE A 30 -0.42 10.75 8.75
CA ILE A 30 -0.34 10.05 7.46
C ILE A 30 -0.11 8.54 7.70
N ASN A 31 -1.03 7.69 7.22
CA ASN A 31 -1.05 6.26 7.56
C ASN A 31 -0.93 6.03 9.08
N ALA A 32 -1.69 6.82 9.84
CA ALA A 32 -1.74 6.71 11.27
C ALA A 32 -2.38 5.38 11.70
N ALA A 33 -1.80 4.80 12.74
CA ALA A 33 -2.48 4.14 13.84
C ALA A 33 -4.02 3.94 13.73
N MET A 34 -4.47 2.80 13.19
CA MET A 34 -5.90 2.45 13.16
C MET A 34 -6.24 1.44 14.26
N GLY A 35 -6.74 1.95 15.40
CA GLY A 35 -7.20 1.10 16.50
C GLY A 35 -8.64 0.61 16.28
N GLY A 36 -8.82 -0.68 15.99
CA GLY A 36 -10.16 -1.31 15.93
C GLY A 36 -11.03 -0.89 14.75
N ALA A 37 -10.44 -0.34 13.69
CA ALA A 37 -11.16 -0.02 12.47
C ALA A 37 -11.62 -1.29 11.75
N GLU A 38 -12.83 -1.28 11.20
CA GLU A 38 -13.26 -2.32 10.26
C GLU A 38 -12.48 -2.18 8.95
N PHE A 39 -11.97 -3.30 8.45
CA PHE A 39 -11.23 -3.33 7.19
C PHE A 39 -12.21 -3.57 6.03
N GLY A 40 -12.25 -2.63 5.08
CA GLY A 40 -13.10 -2.69 3.90
C GLY A 40 -12.72 -1.62 2.88
N GLY A 41 -13.20 -1.75 1.65
CA GLY A 41 -12.85 -0.83 0.56
C GLY A 41 -11.38 -0.96 0.14
N GLN A 42 -10.63 0.14 0.22
CA GLN A 42 -9.21 0.17 -0.18
C GLN A 42 -8.26 -0.42 0.87
N LEU A 43 -8.74 -0.73 2.08
CA LEU A 43 -7.94 -1.32 3.13
C LEU A 43 -8.17 -2.83 3.21
N VAL A 44 -7.08 -3.58 3.23
CA VAL A 44 -7.08 -5.05 3.27
C VAL A 44 -6.33 -5.51 4.51
N ASN A 45 -6.96 -6.36 5.30
CA ASN A 45 -6.29 -7.05 6.39
C ASN A 45 -5.39 -8.15 5.81
N VAL A 46 -4.07 -8.08 6.06
CA VAL A 46 -3.07 -9.03 5.60
C VAL A 46 -2.56 -9.94 6.73
N GLY A 47 -3.42 -10.18 7.71
CA GLY A 47 -3.17 -11.06 8.86
C GLY A 47 -2.11 -10.48 9.79
N THR A 48 -1.07 -11.28 10.07
CA THR A 48 0.03 -10.89 10.98
C THR A 48 0.86 -9.72 10.46
N TYR A 49 0.79 -9.41 9.16
CA TYR A 49 1.47 -8.27 8.55
C TYR A 49 0.68 -6.96 8.66
N GLY A 50 -0.47 -6.97 9.35
CA GLY A 50 -1.29 -5.79 9.64
C GLY A 50 -2.25 -5.44 8.50
N VAL A 51 -2.24 -4.18 8.10
CA VAL A 51 -3.19 -3.61 7.13
C VAL A 51 -2.40 -3.09 5.93
N ALA A 52 -2.87 -3.43 4.74
CA ALA A 52 -2.33 -2.92 3.48
C ALA A 52 -3.38 -2.07 2.78
N THR A 53 -2.94 -1.10 1.98
CA THR A 53 -3.80 -0.44 1.00
C THR A 53 -3.76 -1.20 -0.32
N ARG A 54 -4.86 -1.20 -1.06
CA ARG A 54 -4.94 -1.81 -2.40
C ARG A 54 -4.55 -0.78 -3.45
N VAL A 55 -3.48 -1.04 -4.19
CA VAL A 55 -3.12 -0.26 -5.40
C VAL A 55 -3.68 -0.99 -6.61
N ASP A 56 -4.65 -0.36 -7.28
CA ASP A 56 -5.27 -0.87 -8.51
C ASP A 56 -4.49 -0.40 -9.74
N PHE A 57 -3.96 -1.35 -10.50
CA PHE A 57 -3.31 -1.12 -11.78
C PHE A 57 -4.28 -1.44 -12.92
N ASP A 58 -4.37 -0.53 -13.87
CA ASP A 58 -5.13 -0.69 -15.09
C ASP A 58 -4.28 -0.18 -16.26
N VAL A 59 -3.58 -1.10 -16.92
CA VAL A 59 -2.44 -0.79 -17.78
C VAL A 59 -2.66 -1.31 -19.19
N SER A 60 -2.47 -0.45 -20.18
CA SER A 60 -2.40 -0.84 -21.59
C SER A 60 -0.96 -1.24 -21.93
N VAL A 61 -0.80 -2.47 -22.43
CA VAL A 61 0.50 -3.01 -22.85
C VAL A 61 0.49 -3.42 -24.32
N THR A 62 1.65 -3.31 -24.96
CA THR A 62 1.89 -3.84 -26.30
C THR A 62 2.98 -4.92 -26.22
N ALA A 63 2.83 -5.96 -27.05
CA ALA A 63 3.88 -6.96 -27.21
C ALA A 63 4.92 -6.44 -28.21
N GLU A 64 6.15 -6.22 -27.74
CA GLU A 64 7.28 -5.99 -28.64
C GLU A 64 7.90 -7.35 -29.01
N THR A 65 7.62 -7.84 -30.21
CA THR A 65 8.36 -8.96 -30.81
C THR A 65 9.55 -8.41 -31.58
N LYS A 66 10.67 -8.12 -30.90
CA LYS A 66 11.97 -7.96 -31.59
C LYS A 66 12.50 -9.37 -31.85
N GLY A 67 12.75 -9.68 -33.12
CA GLY A 67 13.05 -11.03 -33.60
C GLY A 67 14.11 -11.77 -32.78
N GLY A 68 13.77 -13.00 -32.38
CA GLY A 68 14.68 -13.93 -31.70
C GLY A 68 14.83 -13.68 -30.19
N ALA A 69 14.24 -14.56 -29.39
CA ALA A 69 14.36 -14.65 -27.92
C ALA A 69 13.58 -13.60 -27.09
N GLY A 70 12.30 -13.92 -26.82
CA GLY A 70 11.52 -13.38 -25.70
C GLY A 70 10.56 -12.25 -26.08
N ALA A 71 9.25 -12.50 -25.95
CA ALA A 71 8.25 -11.44 -26.03
C ALA A 71 8.37 -10.54 -24.78
N LYS A 72 8.52 -9.23 -24.98
CA LYS A 72 8.55 -8.22 -23.91
C LYS A 72 7.28 -7.38 -23.94
N LEU A 73 6.79 -6.98 -22.77
CA LEU A 73 5.57 -6.17 -22.62
C LEU A 73 5.96 -4.72 -22.29
N ALA A 74 5.64 -3.81 -23.19
CA ALA A 74 5.85 -2.38 -23.02
C ALA A 74 4.55 -1.67 -22.60
N VAL A 75 4.65 -0.73 -21.65
CA VAL A 75 3.50 0.06 -21.15
C VAL A 75 3.29 1.30 -22.02
N PHE A 76 2.02 1.60 -22.35
CA PHE A 76 1.64 2.81 -23.08
C PHE A 76 1.34 3.97 -22.12
N GLY A 77 2.08 5.08 -22.23
CA GLY A 77 1.86 6.29 -21.42
C GLY A 77 0.97 7.31 -22.12
N VAL A 78 0.04 7.94 -21.40
CA VAL A 78 -0.72 9.11 -21.87
C VAL A 78 0.04 10.36 -21.41
N GLY A 79 0.92 10.88 -22.27
CA GLY A 79 1.76 12.04 -21.98
C GLY A 79 2.63 12.44 -23.18
N VAL A 80 1.99 13.09 -24.16
CA VAL A 80 2.52 14.01 -25.19
C VAL A 80 4.04 14.03 -25.47
N ASP A 81 4.42 13.45 -26.61
CA ASP A 81 5.04 14.26 -27.68
C ASP A 81 4.57 13.73 -29.05
N GLY A 82 4.19 14.67 -29.93
CA GLY A 82 3.47 14.40 -31.17
C GLY A 82 4.39 13.86 -32.26
N GLY A 83 4.43 12.55 -32.44
CA GLY A 83 5.12 11.91 -33.55
C GLY A 83 4.27 10.82 -34.18
N ALA A 84 3.81 11.07 -35.41
CA ALA A 84 3.02 10.16 -36.21
C ALA A 84 3.60 8.73 -36.22
N GLY A 85 2.80 7.78 -35.78
CA GLY A 85 3.17 6.38 -35.75
C GLY A 85 2.05 5.57 -35.13
N HIS A 86 0.89 5.53 -35.80
CA HIS A 86 -0.09 4.49 -35.54
C HIS A 86 0.55 3.13 -35.83
N THR A 87 1.30 2.58 -34.89
CA THR A 87 1.44 1.13 -34.82
C THR A 87 0.13 0.65 -34.21
N ALA A 88 -0.76 0.17 -35.08
CA ALA A 88 -1.89 -0.68 -34.72
C ALA A 88 -1.35 -2.01 -34.17
N GLY A 89 -0.56 -1.95 -33.09
CA GLY A 89 -0.25 -3.10 -32.26
C GLY A 89 -1.44 -3.31 -31.34
N SER A 90 -1.94 -4.55 -31.27
CA SER A 90 -2.98 -4.95 -30.33
C SER A 90 -2.60 -4.51 -28.91
N ALA A 91 -3.14 -3.37 -28.46
CA ALA A 91 -2.96 -2.91 -27.10
C ALA A 91 -3.83 -3.82 -26.22
N ASN A 92 -3.18 -4.70 -25.46
CA ASN A 92 -3.85 -5.56 -24.50
C ASN A 92 -3.94 -4.81 -23.17
N ARG A 93 -5.10 -4.86 -22.54
CA ARG A 93 -5.32 -4.21 -21.24
C ARG A 93 -5.18 -5.25 -20.12
N ILE A 94 -4.38 -4.93 -19.11
CA ILE A 94 -4.18 -5.77 -17.93
C ILE A 94 -4.65 -4.98 -16.71
N SER A 95 -5.59 -5.55 -15.96
CA SER A 95 -6.06 -4.98 -14.71
C SER A 95 -5.80 -5.94 -13.56
N PHE A 96 -5.14 -5.47 -12.51
CA PHE A 96 -4.80 -6.26 -11.33
C PHE A 96 -4.55 -5.33 -10.15
N SER A 97 -4.36 -5.90 -8.97
CA SER A 97 -4.16 -5.11 -7.76
C SER A 97 -3.05 -5.68 -6.90
N VAL A 98 -2.33 -4.77 -6.25
CA VAL A 98 -1.24 -5.11 -5.34
C VAL A 98 -1.61 -4.59 -3.95
N PRO A 99 -1.72 -5.46 -2.92
CA PRO A 99 -1.74 -5.03 -1.54
C PRO A 99 -0.37 -4.46 -1.15
N VAL A 100 -0.33 -3.20 -0.75
CA VAL A 100 0.88 -2.47 -0.38
C VAL A 100 0.77 -2.02 1.08
N ARG A 101 1.71 -2.47 1.92
CA ARG A 101 1.85 -1.94 3.27
C ARG A 101 2.59 -0.60 3.19
N LEU A 102 1.95 0.46 3.65
CA LEU A 102 2.55 1.79 3.71
C LEU A 102 3.42 1.94 4.98
N PRO A 103 4.43 2.83 4.97
CA PRO A 103 5.17 3.20 6.17
C PRO A 103 4.25 3.71 7.29
N ASP A 104 4.51 3.35 8.55
CA ASP A 104 3.66 3.75 9.69
C ASP A 104 3.95 5.20 10.11
N GLY A 105 2.92 6.05 10.18
CA GLY A 105 3.11 7.48 10.52
C GLY A 105 3.18 7.81 12.00
N ASP A 106 2.78 6.89 12.89
CA ASP A 106 2.43 7.25 14.27
C ASP A 106 2.86 6.19 15.31
N ALA A 107 4.10 5.72 15.19
CA ALA A 107 4.62 4.63 16.02
C ALA A 107 4.58 4.95 17.53
N GLU A 108 4.83 6.20 17.90
CA GLU A 108 4.82 6.63 19.31
C GLU A 108 3.40 6.64 19.91
N ARG A 109 2.39 7.13 19.17
CA ARG A 109 0.99 7.02 19.65
C ARG A 109 0.58 5.57 19.74
N GLN A 110 0.98 4.71 18.80
CA GLN A 110 0.70 3.27 18.86
C GLN A 110 1.22 2.65 20.16
N GLN A 111 2.47 2.95 20.50
CA GLN A 111 3.08 2.45 21.72
C GLN A 111 2.32 2.92 22.97
N ARG A 112 1.98 4.21 23.03
CA ARG A 112 1.17 4.78 24.13
C ARG A 112 -0.20 4.12 24.26
N ILE A 113 -0.93 3.94 23.16
CA ILE A 113 -2.25 3.27 23.15
C ILE A 113 -2.11 1.81 23.63
N SER A 114 -1.08 1.11 23.16
CA SER A 114 -0.80 -0.28 23.57
C SER A 114 -0.50 -0.37 25.07
N ASP A 115 0.34 0.54 25.58
CA ASP A 115 0.72 0.60 26.98
C ASP A 115 -0.49 0.89 27.88
N GLU A 116 -1.32 1.87 27.52
CA GLU A 116 -2.57 2.20 28.22
C GLU A 116 -3.55 1.01 28.25
N LYS A 117 -3.72 0.32 27.11
CA LYS A 117 -4.59 -0.86 27.02
C LYS A 117 -4.07 -2.01 27.89
N SER A 118 -2.75 -2.22 27.91
CA SER A 118 -2.12 -3.26 28.72
C SER A 118 -2.25 -2.96 30.23
N ALA A 119 -2.10 -1.70 30.63
CA ALA A 119 -2.28 -1.26 32.01
C ALA A 119 -3.74 -1.45 32.47
N LYS A 120 -4.70 -1.08 31.61
CA LYS A 120 -6.13 -1.27 31.90
C LYS A 120 -6.52 -2.75 31.99
N LEU A 121 -5.96 -3.61 31.16
CA LEU A 121 -6.20 -5.06 31.25
C LEU A 121 -5.64 -5.67 32.55
N LYS A 122 -4.46 -5.21 33.00
CA LYS A 122 -3.88 -5.63 34.28
C LYS A 122 -4.76 -5.22 35.46
N SER A 123 -5.24 -3.97 35.50
CA SER A 123 -6.10 -3.50 36.59
C SER A 123 -7.46 -4.22 36.64
N LEU A 124 -8.06 -4.51 35.48
CA LEU A 124 -9.28 -5.32 35.41
C LEU A 124 -9.07 -6.74 35.95
N ARG A 125 -7.95 -7.39 35.59
CA ARG A 125 -7.60 -8.73 36.11
C ARG A 125 -7.34 -8.72 37.61
N GLU A 126 -6.74 -7.67 38.14
CA GLU A 126 -6.54 -7.49 39.58
C GLU A 126 -7.88 -7.30 40.30
N ASN A 127 -8.74 -6.43 39.79
CA ASN A 127 -10.05 -6.18 40.38
C ASN A 127 -10.94 -7.44 40.37
N SER A 128 -10.97 -8.18 39.26
CA SER A 128 -11.71 -9.44 39.17
C SER A 128 -11.19 -10.52 40.13
N ARG A 129 -9.88 -10.55 40.43
CA ARG A 129 -9.31 -11.46 41.43
C ARG A 129 -9.71 -11.09 42.86
N TRP A 130 -9.88 -9.80 43.15
CA TRP A 130 -10.34 -9.33 44.45
C TRP A 130 -11.80 -9.67 44.70
N VAL A 131 -12.67 -9.46 43.69
CA VAL A 131 -14.11 -9.75 43.79
C VAL A 131 -14.37 -11.24 44.03
N GLN A 132 -13.56 -12.15 43.50
CA GLN A 132 -13.72 -13.60 43.70
C GLN A 132 -13.22 -14.13 45.06
N ARG A 133 -12.57 -13.29 45.88
CA ARG A 133 -12.07 -13.66 47.22
C ARG A 133 -12.96 -13.17 48.36
N LEU A 134 -14.00 -12.40 48.05
CA LEU A 134 -15.05 -11.96 48.98
C LEU A 134 -16.26 -12.91 48.88
#